data_AF-A0A958L8K7-F1
#
_entry.id   AF-A0A958L8K7-F1
#
_cell.length_a   1.000
_cell.length_b   1.000
_cell.length_c   1.000
_cell.angle_alpha   90.00
_cell.angle_beta   90.00
_cell.angle_gamma   90.00
#
_symmetry.space_group_name_H-M   'P 1'
#
loop_
_entity.id
_entity.type
_entity.pdbx_description
1 polymer ?
#
loop_
_entity_poly.entity_id
_entity_poly.type
_entity_poly.pdbx_seq_one_letter_code
_entity_poly.pdbx_strand_id
1 'polypeptide(L)'
;MKRMLMLVIFLSFTFQGMAEEVPLEAKAVSFNKWKQLQVVEAQNKVVRLSNLLLLLKSEKYTLENSLPQVANESKQDIQIPEKQQQELIGQTEGQLKTAVASLDFAKELTLNDYFSVYLRQFKDNKSALEALAQDMDKSEIAEVLSSLISVNSSPVSVDVEENKHINVVSKQPTHEKDAEKRSPSKL
;
A
#
# COMPACT_ATOMS: atom_id res chain seq x y z
N MET A 1 -4.99 12.58 -4.99
CA MET A 1 -5.22 11.35 -5.80
C MET A 1 -3.94 10.68 -6.33
N LYS A 2 -2.85 11.39 -6.67
CA LYS A 2 -1.60 10.76 -7.18
C LYS A 2 -0.86 9.83 -6.18
N ARG A 3 -1.00 10.06 -4.86
CA ARG A 3 -0.39 9.20 -3.82
C ARG A 3 -1.07 7.83 -3.69
N MET A 4 -2.34 7.72 -4.07
CA MET A 4 -3.09 6.45 -4.03
C MET A 4 -2.74 5.54 -5.22
N LEU A 5 -2.29 6.12 -6.34
CA LEU A 5 -1.89 5.37 -7.53
C LEU A 5 -0.50 4.72 -7.38
N MET A 6 0.43 5.33 -6.63
CA MET A 6 1.73 4.70 -6.35
C MET A 6 1.64 3.50 -5.41
N LEU A 7 0.63 3.45 -4.54
CA LEU A 7 0.41 2.35 -3.60
C LEU A 7 -0.05 1.05 -4.29
N VAL A 8 -0.72 1.17 -5.46
CA VAL A 8 -1.20 0.00 -6.23
C VAL A 8 -0.09 -0.61 -7.10
N ILE A 9 0.84 0.22 -7.60
CA ILE A 9 1.94 -0.26 -8.45
C ILE A 9 3.03 -0.96 -7.62
N PHE A 10 3.23 -0.56 -6.37
CA PHE A 10 4.23 -1.19 -5.49
C PHE A 10 3.86 -2.64 -5.08
N LEU A 11 2.57 -3.00 -5.07
CA LEU A 11 2.11 -4.36 -4.77
C LEU A 11 2.02 -5.26 -6.02
N SER A 12 2.17 -4.72 -7.22
CA SER A 12 1.88 -5.44 -8.47
C SER A 12 3.08 -6.15 -9.10
N PHE A 13 4.30 -5.99 -8.55
CA PHE A 13 5.54 -6.46 -9.20
C PHE A 13 6.20 -7.70 -8.56
N THR A 14 5.52 -8.42 -7.66
CA THR A 14 6.05 -9.66 -7.06
C THR A 14 5.20 -10.91 -7.28
N PHE A 15 4.12 -10.85 -8.07
CA PHE A 15 3.17 -11.96 -8.21
C PHE A 15 2.96 -12.44 -9.66
N GLN A 16 4.00 -12.41 -10.49
CA GLN A 16 4.01 -13.09 -11.80
C GLN A 16 4.95 -14.28 -11.73
N GLY A 17 4.43 -15.43 -11.31
CA GLY A 17 5.19 -16.68 -11.42
C GLY A 17 4.92 -17.77 -10.40
N MET A 18 3.77 -17.83 -9.74
CA MET A 18 3.21 -19.08 -9.21
C MET A 18 1.68 -18.91 -9.15
N ALA A 19 0.98 -19.37 -10.18
CA ALA A 19 -0.42 -19.78 -10.02
C ALA A 19 -0.43 -21.16 -9.37
N GLU A 20 0.22 -21.25 -8.20
CA GLU A 20 0.00 -22.34 -7.28
C GLU A 20 -1.28 -21.93 -6.55
N GLU A 21 -2.30 -22.79 -6.65
CA GLU A 21 -3.57 -22.62 -5.96
C GLU A 21 -3.26 -22.24 -4.51
N VAL A 22 -3.42 -20.96 -4.16
CA VAL A 22 -3.21 -20.49 -2.79
C VAL A 22 -4.11 -21.39 -1.95
N PRO A 23 -3.56 -22.21 -1.03
CA PRO A 23 -4.35 -23.20 -0.32
C PRO A 23 -5.55 -22.49 0.27
N LEU A 24 -6.75 -23.04 0.04
CA LEU A 24 -8.05 -22.46 0.41
C LEU A 24 -8.20 -22.11 1.91
N GLU A 25 -7.17 -22.35 2.72
CA GLU A 25 -7.09 -22.12 4.15
C GLU A 25 -5.97 -21.14 4.55
N ALA A 26 -5.70 -20.11 3.75
CA ALA A 26 -4.89 -18.99 4.24
C ALA A 26 -5.60 -18.33 5.44
N LYS A 27 -5.21 -18.71 6.67
CA LYS A 27 -5.76 -18.14 7.91
C LYS A 27 -5.39 -16.65 7.96
N ALA A 28 -6.40 -15.79 8.10
CA ALA A 28 -6.14 -14.39 8.40
C ALA A 28 -5.44 -14.28 9.77
N VAL A 29 -4.50 -13.34 9.92
CA VAL A 29 -3.67 -13.18 11.13
C VAL A 29 -3.84 -11.77 11.67
N SER A 30 -3.60 -11.57 12.98
CA SER A 30 -3.77 -10.26 13.63
C SER A 30 -2.89 -9.17 13.03
N PHE A 31 -3.24 -7.91 13.29
CA PHE A 31 -2.48 -6.75 12.83
C PHE A 31 -1.01 -6.83 13.24
N ASN A 32 -0.74 -7.09 14.51
CA ASN A 32 0.63 -7.18 15.02
C ASN A 32 1.41 -8.28 14.32
N LYS A 33 0.77 -9.44 14.12
CA LYS A 33 1.39 -10.57 13.44
C LYS A 33 1.68 -10.26 11.98
N TRP A 34 0.72 -9.69 11.27
CA TRP A 34 0.86 -9.27 9.88
C TRP A 34 1.98 -8.23 9.73
N LYS A 35 1.97 -7.17 10.54
CA LYS A 35 2.99 -6.12 10.54
C LYS A 35 4.38 -6.71 10.81
N GLN A 36 4.50 -7.60 11.80
CA GLN A 36 5.75 -8.30 12.08
C GLN A 36 6.24 -9.09 10.86
N LEU A 37 5.35 -9.82 10.18
CA LEU A 37 5.70 -10.55 8.95
C LEU A 37 6.20 -9.61 7.85
N GLN A 38 5.52 -8.47 7.63
CA GLN A 38 5.95 -7.47 6.64
C GLN A 38 7.33 -6.88 6.96
N VAL A 39 7.60 -6.58 8.23
CA VAL A 39 8.92 -6.08 8.67
C VAL A 39 10.02 -7.13 8.45
N VAL A 40 9.76 -8.38 8.83
CA VAL A 40 10.73 -9.48 8.66
C VAL A 40 11.00 -9.73 7.18
N GLU A 41 9.98 -9.73 6.33
CA GLU A 41 10.12 -9.89 4.89
C GLU A 41 10.97 -8.77 4.28
N ALA A 42 10.67 -7.52 4.60
CA ALA A 42 11.42 -6.37 4.12
C ALA A 42 12.88 -6.38 4.62
N GLN A 43 13.10 -6.74 5.88
CA GLN A 43 14.44 -6.87 6.46
C GLN A 43 15.25 -7.97 5.75
N ASN A 44 14.64 -9.14 5.50
CA ASN A 44 15.28 -10.22 4.77
C ASN A 44 15.67 -9.79 3.36
N LYS A 45 14.83 -9.00 2.68
CA LYS A 45 15.14 -8.45 1.36
C LYS A 45 16.34 -7.49 1.39
N VAL A 46 16.41 -6.60 2.39
CA VAL A 46 17.56 -5.70 2.60
C VAL A 46 18.83 -6.51 2.82
N VAL A 47 18.81 -7.52 3.68
CA VAL A 47 19.98 -8.37 3.96
C VAL A 47 20.44 -9.11 2.71
N ARG A 48 19.52 -9.71 1.95
CA ARG A 48 19.84 -10.42 0.70
C ARG A 48 20.50 -9.50 -0.32
N LEU A 49 19.94 -8.32 -0.56
CA LEU A 49 20.48 -7.36 -1.52
C LEU A 49 21.81 -6.75 -1.05
N SER A 50 21.97 -6.49 0.26
CA SER A 50 23.24 -6.02 0.83
C SER A 50 24.35 -7.06 0.66
N ASN A 51 24.05 -8.33 0.91
CA ASN A 51 25.02 -9.42 0.73
C ASN A 51 25.37 -9.60 -0.75
N LEU A 52 24.38 -9.54 -1.65
CA LEU A 52 24.61 -9.59 -3.09
C LEU A 52 25.51 -8.45 -3.55
N LEU A 53 25.26 -7.22 -3.07
CA LEU A 53 26.07 -6.06 -3.40
C LEU A 53 27.52 -6.22 -2.91
N LEU A 54 27.71 -6.76 -1.70
CA LEU A 54 29.05 -7.05 -1.18
C LEU A 54 29.79 -8.06 -2.07
N LEU A 55 29.09 -9.12 -2.50
CA LEU A 55 29.64 -10.12 -3.41
C LEU A 55 30.04 -9.50 -4.76
N LEU A 56 29.16 -8.69 -5.37
CA LEU A 56 29.43 -8.02 -6.65
C LEU A 56 30.57 -7.00 -6.58
N LYS A 57 30.74 -6.32 -5.44
CA LYS A 57 31.85 -5.39 -5.20
C LYS A 57 33.15 -6.09 -4.84
N SER A 58 33.09 -7.34 -4.40
CA SER A 58 34.29 -8.13 -4.19
C SER A 58 34.85 -8.58 -5.54
N GLU A 59 36.17 -8.44 -5.71
CA GLU A 59 36.91 -8.88 -6.90
C GLU A 59 36.80 -10.39 -7.19
N LYS A 60 36.16 -11.14 -6.29
CA LYS A 60 36.01 -12.61 -6.32
C LYS A 60 34.64 -13.07 -6.84
N TYR A 61 33.83 -12.21 -7.43
CA TYR A 61 32.56 -12.63 -8.02
C TYR A 61 32.78 -13.49 -9.27
N THR A 62 32.98 -14.79 -9.07
CA THR A 62 32.93 -15.81 -10.13
C THR A 62 31.48 -16.27 -10.26
N LEU A 63 30.97 -16.29 -11.49
CA LEU A 63 29.58 -16.64 -11.84
C LEU A 63 29.24 -18.13 -11.62
N GLU A 64 29.96 -18.82 -10.72
CA GLU A 64 29.83 -20.26 -10.47
C GLU A 64 28.77 -20.56 -9.38
N ASN A 65 28.38 -19.57 -8.58
CA ASN A 65 27.42 -19.74 -7.47
C ASN A 65 25.93 -19.56 -7.84
N SER A 66 25.60 -19.29 -9.11
CA SER A 66 24.23 -18.93 -9.52
C SER A 66 23.43 -20.07 -10.16
N LEU A 67 24.01 -21.25 -10.41
CA LEU A 67 23.28 -22.39 -10.98
C LEU A 67 23.68 -23.73 -10.33
N PRO A 68 22.72 -24.65 -10.10
CA PRO A 68 23.03 -26.00 -9.67
C PRO A 68 23.83 -26.73 -10.75
N GLN A 69 24.97 -27.25 -10.32
CA GLN A 69 26.03 -27.90 -11.08
C GLN A 69 25.51 -28.96 -12.06
N VAL A 70 25.68 -28.71 -13.36
CA VAL A 70 25.93 -29.79 -14.32
C VAL A 70 27.44 -29.85 -14.48
N ALA A 71 28.04 -30.80 -13.77
CA ALA A 71 29.46 -31.10 -13.85
C ALA A 71 29.83 -31.46 -15.29
N ASN A 72 30.53 -30.57 -15.98
CA ASN A 72 31.45 -30.95 -17.05
C ASN A 72 32.55 -29.89 -17.19
N GLU A 73 33.76 -30.39 -17.28
CA GLU A 73 35.02 -29.72 -17.09
C GLU A 73 35.31 -28.72 -18.22
N SER A 74 35.21 -27.43 -17.92
CA SER A 74 36.03 -26.38 -18.53
C SER A 74 36.00 -25.16 -17.63
N LYS A 75 37.02 -25.04 -16.78
CA LYS A 75 37.34 -23.82 -16.04
C LYS A 75 37.82 -22.74 -17.02
N GLN A 76 36.90 -22.18 -17.80
CA GLN A 76 37.13 -20.86 -18.37
C GLN A 76 36.73 -19.85 -17.31
N ASP A 77 37.69 -19.08 -16.81
CA ASP A 77 37.44 -17.86 -16.07
C ASP A 77 36.66 -16.91 -16.98
N ILE A 78 35.33 -16.99 -16.94
CA ILE A 78 34.46 -16.02 -17.61
C ILE A 78 34.49 -14.78 -16.72
N GLN A 79 35.48 -13.92 -16.94
CA GLN A 79 35.49 -12.58 -16.38
C GLN A 79 34.31 -11.82 -17.00
N ILE A 80 33.37 -11.40 -16.16
CA ILE A 80 32.29 -10.50 -16.57
C ILE A 80 32.96 -9.20 -17.02
N PRO A 81 32.64 -8.66 -18.22
CA PRO A 81 33.15 -7.37 -18.63
C PRO A 81 32.89 -6.31 -17.56
N GLU A 82 33.90 -5.55 -17.16
CA GLU A 82 33.84 -4.55 -16.08
C GLU A 82 32.62 -3.63 -16.19
N LYS A 83 32.25 -3.25 -17.42
CA LYS A 83 31.07 -2.43 -17.71
C LYS A 83 29.75 -3.10 -17.28
N GLN A 84 29.60 -4.40 -17.48
CA GLN A 84 28.40 -5.16 -17.06
C GLN A 84 28.36 -5.33 -15.54
N GLN A 85 29.52 -5.55 -14.91
CA GLN A 85 29.62 -5.61 -13.45
C GLN A 85 29.19 -4.28 -12.82
N GLN A 86 29.67 -3.15 -13.36
CA GLN A 86 29.32 -1.82 -12.88
C GLN A 86 27.82 -1.51 -13.02
N GLU A 87 27.20 -1.95 -14.12
CA GLU A 87 25.75 -1.81 -14.32
C GLU A 87 24.97 -2.62 -13.29
N LEU A 88 25.36 -3.89 -13.05
CA LEU A 88 24.70 -4.76 -12.08
C LEU A 88 24.84 -4.24 -10.65
N ILE A 89 26.00 -3.67 -10.30
CA ILE A 89 26.21 -2.95 -9.03
C ILE A 89 25.22 -1.80 -8.91
N GLY A 90 25.13 -0.94 -9.94
CA GLY A 90 24.21 0.21 -9.92
C GLY A 90 22.74 -0.19 -9.80
N GLN A 91 22.32 -1.25 -10.51
CA GLN A 91 20.97 -1.80 -10.39
C GLN A 91 20.70 -2.35 -8.98
N THR A 92 21.64 -3.10 -8.42
CA THR A 92 21.53 -3.69 -7.08
C THR A 92 21.49 -2.62 -6.00
N GLU A 93 22.26 -1.53 -6.12
CA GLU A 93 22.20 -0.36 -5.24
C GLU A 93 20.83 0.32 -5.28
N GLY A 94 20.26 0.49 -6.48
CA GLY A 94 18.90 1.02 -6.67
C GLY A 94 17.83 0.15 -6.01
N GLN A 95 17.95 -1.17 -6.16
CA GLN A 95 17.06 -2.14 -5.50
C GLN A 95 17.22 -2.12 -3.98
N LEU A 96 18.46 -2.03 -3.47
CA LEU A 96 18.73 -1.94 -2.04
C LEU A 96 18.10 -0.69 -1.43
N LYS A 97 18.26 0.47 -2.08
CA LYS A 97 17.61 1.72 -1.64
C LYS A 97 16.10 1.58 -1.56
N THR A 98 15.51 0.95 -2.57
CA THR A 98 14.06 0.66 -2.60
C THR A 98 13.65 -0.29 -1.48
N ALA A 99 14.45 -1.33 -1.20
CA ALA A 99 14.18 -2.28 -0.12
C ALA A 99 14.30 -1.64 1.27
N VAL A 100 15.26 -0.74 1.49
CA VAL A 100 15.38 0.04 2.73
C VAL A 100 14.15 0.93 2.94
N ALA A 101 13.72 1.65 1.91
CA ALA A 101 12.49 2.45 1.98
C ALA A 101 11.25 1.58 2.27
N SER A 102 11.20 0.37 1.71
CA SER A 102 10.11 -0.59 1.97
C SER A 102 10.12 -1.09 3.41
N LEU A 103 11.31 -1.31 3.99
CA LEU A 103 11.46 -1.68 5.40
C LEU A 103 10.98 -0.55 6.33
N ASP A 104 11.31 0.70 6.01
CA ASP A 104 10.85 1.84 6.81
C ASP A 104 9.33 2.00 6.71
N PHE A 105 8.76 1.85 5.51
CA PHE A 105 7.31 1.78 5.32
C PHE A 105 6.66 0.64 6.12
N ALA A 106 7.24 -0.57 6.11
CA ALA A 106 6.72 -1.72 6.85
C ALA A 106 6.67 -1.47 8.37
N LYS A 107 7.66 -0.76 8.93
CA LYS A 107 7.67 -0.36 10.35
C LYS A 107 6.57 0.64 10.68
N GLU A 108 6.18 1.48 9.73
CA GLU A 108 5.18 2.53 9.87
C GLU A 108 3.74 2.06 9.55
N LEU A 109 3.56 0.80 9.14
CA LEU A 109 2.23 0.25 8.84
C LEU A 109 1.24 0.51 9.98
N THR A 110 0.05 0.95 9.59
CA THR A 110 -1.06 1.30 10.48
C THR A 110 -2.20 0.28 10.39
N LEU A 111 -3.12 0.34 11.35
CA LEU A 111 -4.36 -0.44 11.29
C LEU A 111 -5.18 -0.15 10.04
N ASN A 112 -5.17 1.09 9.53
CA ASN A 112 -5.87 1.42 8.29
C ASN A 112 -5.28 0.68 7.08
N ASP A 113 -3.95 0.54 7.01
CA ASP A 113 -3.30 -0.23 5.94
C ASP A 113 -3.67 -1.71 6.04
N TYR A 114 -3.72 -2.23 7.25
CA TYR A 114 -4.16 -3.60 7.52
C TYR A 114 -5.60 -3.86 7.04
N PHE A 115 -6.55 -2.97 7.32
CA PHE A 115 -7.93 -3.12 6.84
C PHE A 115 -8.03 -2.97 5.31
N SER A 116 -7.39 -1.94 4.76
CA SER A 116 -7.57 -1.55 3.35
C SER A 116 -6.81 -2.43 2.37
N VAL A 117 -5.66 -2.99 2.79
CA VAL A 117 -4.79 -3.82 1.96
C VAL A 117 -4.96 -5.30 2.31
N TYR A 118 -4.66 -5.67 3.57
CA TYR A 118 -4.58 -7.08 3.95
C TYR A 118 -5.97 -7.71 4.14
N LEU A 119 -6.80 -7.19 5.03
CA LEU A 119 -8.11 -7.80 5.31
C LEU A 119 -9.08 -7.75 4.13
N ARG A 120 -8.89 -6.80 3.22
CA ARG A 120 -9.67 -6.71 1.98
C ARG A 120 -9.60 -7.99 1.14
N GLN A 121 -8.51 -8.74 1.20
CA GLN A 121 -8.36 -10.00 0.46
C GLN A 121 -9.22 -11.14 1.04
N PHE A 122 -9.70 -11.01 2.28
CA PHE A 122 -10.56 -11.97 2.97
C PHE A 122 -12.05 -11.54 2.99
N LYS A 123 -12.43 -10.50 2.24
CA LYS A 123 -13.79 -9.94 2.28
C LYS A 123 -14.91 -10.99 2.07
N ASP A 124 -14.64 -12.01 1.26
CA ASP A 124 -15.60 -13.06 0.92
C ASP A 124 -15.38 -14.35 1.74
N ASN A 125 -14.35 -14.40 2.59
CA ASN A 125 -13.99 -15.56 3.40
C ASN A 125 -14.36 -15.33 4.88
N LYS A 126 -15.66 -15.52 5.17
CA LYS A 126 -16.20 -15.39 6.54
C LYS A 126 -15.50 -16.30 7.55
N SER A 127 -15.16 -17.52 7.16
CA SER A 127 -14.47 -18.48 8.04
C SER A 127 -13.09 -17.99 8.47
N ALA A 128 -12.32 -17.39 7.56
CA ALA A 128 -11.00 -16.82 7.89
C ALA A 128 -11.13 -15.63 8.85
N LEU A 129 -12.15 -14.78 8.65
CA LEU A 129 -12.42 -13.63 9.53
C LEU A 129 -12.92 -14.07 10.91
N GLU A 130 -13.75 -15.12 10.99
CA GLU A 130 -14.20 -15.69 12.26
C GLU A 130 -13.03 -16.32 13.03
N ALA A 131 -12.17 -17.07 12.35
CA ALA A 131 -10.97 -17.65 12.97
C ALA A 131 -10.01 -16.55 13.46
N LEU A 132 -9.85 -15.47 12.71
CA LEU A 132 -9.09 -14.30 13.14
C LEU A 132 -9.69 -13.66 14.40
N ALA A 133 -11.01 -13.43 14.42
CA ALA A 133 -11.68 -12.83 15.57
C ALA A 133 -11.56 -13.66 16.86
N GLN A 134 -11.45 -15.00 16.73
CA GLN A 134 -11.21 -15.90 17.86
C GLN A 134 -9.76 -15.91 18.34
N ASP A 135 -8.80 -15.66 17.44
CA ASP A 135 -7.35 -15.70 17.72
C ASP A 135 -6.84 -14.38 18.29
N MET A 136 -7.54 -13.28 18.04
CA MET A 136 -7.20 -11.96 18.56
C MET A 136 -7.41 -11.88 20.07
N ASP A 137 -6.45 -11.27 20.77
CA ASP A 137 -6.61 -10.97 22.18
C ASP A 137 -7.51 -9.75 22.41
N LYS A 138 -8.01 -9.61 23.64
CA LYS A 138 -8.94 -8.53 23.99
C LYS A 138 -8.35 -7.14 23.80
N SER A 139 -7.02 -6.98 23.94
CA SER A 139 -6.36 -5.68 23.79
C SER A 139 -6.26 -5.28 22.32
N GLU A 140 -5.92 -6.22 21.43
CA GLU A 140 -5.93 -6.00 19.98
C GLU A 140 -7.34 -5.67 19.46
N ILE A 141 -8.37 -6.37 19.97
CA ILE A 141 -9.76 -6.07 19.61
C ILE A 141 -10.13 -4.65 20.04
N ALA A 142 -9.75 -4.24 21.25
CA ALA A 142 -10.02 -2.89 21.74
C ALA A 142 -9.31 -1.82 20.90
N GLU A 143 -8.07 -2.07 20.47
CA GLU A 143 -7.31 -1.17 19.61
C GLU A 143 -7.96 -1.03 18.22
N VAL A 144 -8.36 -2.15 17.62
CA VAL A 144 -9.12 -2.18 16.36
C VAL A 144 -10.42 -1.40 16.46
N LEU A 145 -11.23 -1.67 17.50
CA LEU A 145 -12.51 -0.99 17.70
C LEU A 145 -12.31 0.51 17.94
N SER A 146 -11.31 0.89 18.73
CA SER A 146 -10.97 2.29 18.98
C SER A 146 -10.60 3.01 17.67
N SER A 147 -9.78 2.36 16.83
CA SER A 147 -9.39 2.90 15.52
C SER A 147 -10.60 3.11 14.60
N LEU A 148 -11.53 2.15 14.54
CA LEU A 148 -12.74 2.26 13.73
C LEU A 148 -13.68 3.38 14.19
N ILE A 149 -13.80 3.58 15.51
CA ILE A 149 -14.60 4.67 16.08
C ILE A 149 -13.94 6.02 15.76
N SER A 150 -12.62 6.14 15.94
CA SER A 150 -11.89 7.37 15.64
C SER A 150 -11.98 7.78 14.17
N VAL A 151 -11.91 6.82 13.23
CA VAL A 151 -12.03 7.08 11.79
C VAL A 151 -13.40 7.66 11.41
N ASN A 152 -14.48 7.21 12.05
CA ASN A 152 -15.84 7.71 11.79
C ASN A 152 -16.18 9.02 12.53
N SER A 153 -15.30 9.48 13.43
CA SER A 153 -15.53 10.67 14.26
C SER A 153 -14.85 11.94 13.76
N SER A 154 -14.17 11.91 12.61
CA SER A 154 -13.70 13.14 11.98
C SER A 154 -14.91 14.02 11.62
N PRO A 155 -15.08 15.18 12.26
CA PRO A 155 -16.19 16.06 11.95
C PRO A 155 -16.05 16.49 10.50
N VAL A 156 -17.11 16.30 9.72
CA VAL A 156 -17.31 17.08 8.49
C VAL A 156 -17.21 18.52 8.94
N SER A 157 -16.10 19.18 8.60
CA SER A 157 -15.98 20.64 8.63
C SER A 157 -17.04 21.15 7.67
N VAL A 158 -18.27 21.34 8.16
CA VAL A 158 -19.24 22.17 7.49
C VAL A 158 -18.67 23.57 7.65
N ASP A 159 -17.96 24.03 6.63
CA ASP A 159 -17.62 25.43 6.47
C ASP A 159 -18.95 26.20 6.37
N VAL A 160 -19.51 26.56 7.53
CA VAL A 160 -20.55 27.57 7.63
C VAL A 160 -19.84 28.89 7.40
N GLU A 161 -19.76 29.27 6.13
CA GLU A 161 -19.30 30.57 5.70
C GLU A 161 -20.25 31.62 6.31
N GLU A 162 -19.76 32.24 7.38
CA GLU A 162 -20.42 33.28 8.16
C GLU A 162 -20.62 34.52 7.29
N ASN A 163 -21.76 34.58 6.60
CA ASN A 163 -22.17 35.71 5.79
C ASN A 163 -22.58 36.87 6.71
N LYS A 164 -21.63 37.75 7.03
CA LYS A 164 -21.86 38.92 7.89
C LYS A 164 -21.18 40.16 7.32
N HIS A 165 -21.89 40.88 6.46
CA HIS A 165 -21.79 42.34 6.22
C HIS A 165 -22.88 42.71 5.19
N ILE A 166 -23.65 43.80 5.22
CA ILE A 166 -23.83 45.01 6.05
C ILE A 166 -25.25 45.53 5.67
N ASN A 167 -25.93 46.15 6.63
CA ASN A 167 -27.24 46.78 6.51
C ASN A 167 -27.15 48.18 5.84
N VAL A 168 -28.31 48.72 5.42
CA VAL A 168 -28.70 50.15 5.32
C VAL A 168 -29.20 50.65 3.94
N VAL A 169 -30.56 50.65 3.82
CA VAL A 169 -31.48 51.75 3.44
C VAL A 169 -31.22 52.55 2.14
N SER A 170 -32.18 52.54 1.19
CA SER A 170 -33.11 53.68 0.94
C SER A 170 -33.99 53.50 -0.32
N LYS A 171 -35.27 53.92 -0.17
CA LYS A 171 -36.21 54.45 -1.18
C LYS A 171 -36.98 53.51 -2.14
N GLN A 172 -38.27 53.35 -1.79
CA GLN A 172 -39.44 53.35 -2.70
C GLN A 172 -39.40 54.57 -3.67
N PRO A 173 -40.05 54.54 -4.86
CA PRO A 173 -41.52 54.42 -4.96
C PRO A 173 -42.13 53.72 -6.20
N THR A 174 -43.39 53.31 -5.99
CA THR A 174 -44.56 53.13 -6.89
C THR A 174 -44.43 53.33 -8.41
N HIS A 175 -44.95 52.36 -9.18
CA HIS A 175 -46.06 52.47 -10.17
C HIS A 175 -46.12 51.13 -10.93
N GLU A 176 -47.22 50.38 -10.88
CA GLU A 176 -48.41 50.52 -11.74
C GLU A 176 -48.38 49.54 -12.94
N LYS A 177 -49.53 48.85 -13.09
CA LYS A 177 -50.12 48.25 -14.29
C LYS A 177 -49.70 46.86 -14.78
N ASP A 178 -50.71 46.00 -14.62
CA ASP A 178 -51.43 45.32 -15.68
C ASP A 178 -50.90 44.01 -16.26
N ALA A 179 -51.90 43.12 -16.34
CA ALA A 179 -52.15 42.17 -17.40
C ALA A 179 -51.35 40.86 -17.36
N GLU A 180 -51.91 39.70 -17.69
CA GLU A 180 -53.25 39.27 -18.05
C GLU A 180 -53.13 37.78 -18.43
N LYS A 181 -54.23 37.02 -18.26
CA LYS A 181 -54.57 35.73 -18.90
C LYS A 181 -53.79 34.48 -18.47
N ARG A 182 -54.48 33.50 -17.86
CA ARG A 182 -55.24 32.39 -18.49
C ARG A 182 -54.30 31.46 -19.27
N SER A 183 -54.30 30.13 -19.15
CA SER A 183 -55.37 29.17 -18.84
C SER A 183 -54.77 27.74 -18.76
N PRO A 184 -55.55 26.66 -18.57
CA PRO A 184 -55.18 25.53 -17.72
C PRO A 184 -54.73 24.25 -18.44
N SER A 185 -54.24 23.32 -17.61
CA SER A 185 -54.11 21.89 -17.84
C SER A 185 -55.31 21.24 -18.50
N LYS A 186 -55.02 20.34 -19.44
CA LYS A 186 -55.75 19.09 -19.71
C LYS A 186 -54.90 18.21 -20.62
N LEU A 187 -54.49 17.04 -20.12
CA LEU A 187 -54.87 15.72 -20.61
C LEU A 187 -54.31 14.66 -19.68
#